data_AF-A0A822CQ95-F1
#
_entry.id   AF-A0A822CQ95-F1
#
_cell.length_a   1.000
_cell.length_b   1.000
_cell.length_c   1.000
_cell.angle_alpha   90.00
_cell.angle_beta   90.00
_cell.angle_gamma   90.00
#
_symmetry.space_group_name_H-M   'P 1'
#
loop_
_entity.id
_entity.type
_entity.pdbx_description
1 polymer ?
#
loop_
_entity_poly.entity_id
_entity_poly.type
_entity_poly.pdbx_seq_one_letter_code
_entity_poly.pdbx_strand_id
1 'polypeptide(L)'
;MGWLLALIKQPSVISEIIAGVIVGPSVLGNIEFWSTHIFPLSSWNYFTLVGNIGLILFMFNMGLELERKELQNQWKSSLPISISTIVIPYATGAAFGFYLYDINNQNGFTPPDRVAFILFTAS
;
A
#
# COMPACT_ATOMS: atom_id res chain seq x y z
N MET A 1 25.05 4.82 3.67
CA MET A 1 24.44 5.32 2.42
C MET A 1 23.49 6.49 2.70
N GLY A 2 23.98 7.58 3.31
CA GLY A 2 23.17 8.76 3.63
C GLY A 2 23.43 9.97 2.73
N TRP A 3 24.37 9.86 1.78
CA TRP A 3 24.90 11.02 1.05
C TRP A 3 24.38 11.15 -0.38
N LEU A 4 24.07 10.04 -1.07
CA LEU A 4 23.63 10.09 -2.48
C LEU A 4 22.18 10.61 -2.65
N LEU A 5 21.30 10.39 -1.67
CA LEU A 5 19.88 10.76 -1.73
C LEU A 5 19.55 12.07 -0.98
N ALA A 6 20.50 12.61 -0.21
CA ALA A 6 20.38 13.94 0.41
C ALA A 6 20.29 15.07 -0.63
N LEU A 7 20.77 14.82 -1.86
CA LEU A 7 20.72 15.79 -2.97
C LEU A 7 19.30 16.08 -3.47
N ILE A 8 18.31 15.24 -3.16
CA ILE A 8 16.92 15.36 -3.67
C ILE A 8 15.97 15.96 -2.62
N LYS A 9 16.46 16.32 -1.41
CA LYS A 9 15.62 16.83 -0.30
C LYS A 9 14.44 15.91 0.10
N GLN A 10 14.49 14.63 -0.25
CA GLN A 10 13.45 13.69 0.18
C GLN A 10 13.65 13.29 1.65
N PRO A 11 12.57 13.18 2.45
CA PRO A 11 12.61 12.61 3.79
C PRO A 11 13.35 11.27 3.82
N SER A 12 14.15 11.04 4.87
CA SER A 12 15.00 9.84 5.01
C SER A 12 14.21 8.54 4.81
N VAL A 13 12.95 8.50 5.25
CA VAL A 13 12.05 7.35 5.11
C VAL A 13 11.83 6.96 3.64
N ILE A 14 11.68 7.94 2.75
CA ILE A 14 11.44 7.68 1.32
C ILE A 14 12.68 7.04 0.68
N SER A 15 13.87 7.50 1.07
CA SER A 15 15.15 6.95 0.57
C SER A 15 15.35 5.49 0.99
N GLU A 16 14.89 5.12 2.19
CA GLU A 16 14.96 3.76 2.70
C GLU A 16 13.97 2.83 1.99
N ILE A 17 12.74 3.30 1.74
CA ILE A 17 11.75 2.56 0.95
C ILE A 17 12.27 2.31 -0.47
N ILE A 18 12.80 3.34 -1.14
CA ILE A 18 13.36 3.20 -2.50
C ILE A 18 14.53 2.23 -2.51
N ALA A 19 15.45 2.34 -1.55
CA ALA A 19 16.55 1.39 -1.43
C ALA A 19 16.04 -0.05 -1.23
N GLY A 20 15.01 -0.24 -0.40
CA GLY A 20 14.35 -1.53 -0.20
C GLY A 20 13.70 -2.09 -1.47
N VAL A 21 13.03 -1.25 -2.28
CA VAL A 21 12.43 -1.67 -3.57
C VAL A 21 13.50 -2.06 -4.58
N ILE A 22 14.59 -1.28 -4.66
CA ILE A 22 15.72 -1.57 -5.56
C ILE A 22 16.44 -2.85 -5.14
N VAL A 23 16.67 -3.04 -3.85
CA VAL A 23 17.34 -4.24 -3.33
C VAL A 23 16.41 -5.45 -3.30
N GLY A 24 15.09 -5.22 -3.27
CA GLY A 24 14.07 -6.23 -3.21
C GLY A 24 13.88 -7.03 -4.51
N PRO A 25 12.96 -8.00 -4.49
CA PRO A 25 12.70 -8.86 -5.64
C PRO A 25 12.11 -8.09 -6.85
N SER A 26 11.56 -6.89 -6.63
CA SER A 26 11.00 -6.04 -7.69
C SER A 26 12.04 -5.60 -8.73
N VAL A 27 13.30 -5.37 -8.31
CA VAL A 27 14.38 -4.94 -9.22
C VAL A 27 15.47 -6.01 -9.29
N LEU A 28 16.14 -6.32 -8.18
CA LEU A 28 17.21 -7.33 -8.15
C LEU A 28 16.71 -8.76 -8.36
N GLY A 29 15.43 -9.05 -8.09
CA GLY A 29 14.83 -10.35 -8.36
C GLY A 29 14.70 -10.70 -9.85
N ASN A 30 14.87 -9.74 -10.76
CA ASN A 30 14.96 -10.01 -12.20
C ASN A 30 16.29 -10.70 -12.60
N ILE A 31 17.28 -10.68 -11.72
CA ILE A 31 18.55 -11.38 -11.92
C ILE A 31 18.38 -12.80 -11.36
N GLU A 32 18.43 -13.79 -12.25
CA GLU A 32 18.18 -15.20 -11.93
C GLU A 32 19.04 -15.71 -10.76
N PHE A 33 20.31 -15.31 -10.72
CA PHE A 33 21.22 -15.63 -9.61
C PHE A 33 20.71 -15.12 -8.25
N TRP A 34 20.24 -13.88 -8.18
CA TRP A 34 19.73 -13.27 -6.94
C TRP A 34 18.38 -13.86 -6.53
N SER A 35 17.51 -14.08 -7.50
CA SER A 35 16.18 -14.65 -7.26
C SER A 35 16.25 -16.03 -6.61
N THR A 36 17.10 -16.93 -7.14
CA THR A 36 17.21 -18.30 -6.64
C THR A 36 17.89 -18.40 -5.27
N HIS A 37 18.87 -17.55 -4.99
CA HIS A 37 19.66 -17.64 -3.74
C HIS A 37 19.09 -16.80 -2.60
N ILE A 38 18.52 -15.63 -2.88
CA ILE A 38 18.09 -14.66 -1.86
C ILE A 38 16.56 -14.64 -1.73
N PHE A 39 15.82 -14.88 -2.81
CA PHE A 39 14.34 -14.83 -2.82
C PHE A 39 13.67 -16.16 -3.20
N PRO A 40 14.08 -17.31 -2.64
CA PRO A 40 13.42 -18.58 -2.95
C PRO A 40 11.97 -18.55 -2.45
N LEU A 41 11.05 -19.24 -3.15
CA LEU A 41 9.62 -19.26 -2.81
C LEU A 41 9.35 -19.70 -1.36
N SER A 42 10.18 -20.59 -0.81
CA SER A 42 10.10 -21.05 0.58
C SER A 42 10.34 -19.94 1.61
N SER A 43 11.06 -18.88 1.25
CA SER A 43 11.42 -17.80 2.17
C SER A 43 10.43 -16.64 2.23
N TRP A 44 9.44 -16.60 1.33
CA TRP A 44 8.47 -15.49 1.25
C TRP A 44 7.69 -15.29 2.55
N ASN A 45 7.35 -16.38 3.24
CA ASN A 45 6.67 -16.30 4.53
C ASN A 45 7.52 -15.58 5.59
N TYR A 46 8.85 -15.80 5.61
CA TYR A 46 9.74 -15.13 6.55
C TYR A 46 9.91 -13.65 6.21
N PHE A 47 10.03 -13.30 4.92
CA PHE A 47 10.07 -11.89 4.50
C PHE A 47 8.78 -11.15 4.86
N THR A 48 7.62 -11.76 4.64
CA THR A 48 6.33 -11.19 5.05
C THR A 48 6.23 -11.02 6.56
N LEU A 49 6.70 -12.00 7.34
CA LEU A 49 6.71 -11.90 8.81
C LEU A 49 7.56 -10.71 9.29
N VAL A 50 8.79 -10.60 8.79
CA VAL A 50 9.71 -9.51 9.15
C VAL A 50 9.16 -8.17 8.68
N GLY A 51 8.61 -8.10 7.46
CA GLY A 51 7.97 -6.91 6.92
C GLY A 51 6.78 -6.45 7.77
N ASN A 52 5.94 -7.38 8.22
CA ASN A 52 4.81 -7.10 9.10
C ASN A 52 5.29 -6.58 10.47
N ILE A 53 6.33 -7.17 11.06
CA ILE A 53 6.93 -6.68 12.31
C ILE A 53 7.46 -5.25 12.12
N GLY A 54 8.20 -4.99 11.03
CA GLY A 54 8.70 -3.66 10.70
C GLY A 54 7.58 -2.63 10.53
N LEU A 55 6.51 -3.01 9.83
CA LEU A 55 5.33 -2.17 9.65
C LEU A 55 4.63 -1.86 10.98
N ILE A 56 4.47 -2.85 11.86
CA ILE A 56 3.87 -2.66 13.19
C ILE A 56 4.73 -1.70 14.02
N LEU A 57 6.05 -1.89 14.04
CA LEU A 57 6.97 -1.01 14.75
C LEU A 57 6.94 0.42 14.18
N PHE A 58 6.82 0.57 12.86
CA PHE A 58 6.68 1.86 12.19
C PHE A 58 5.37 2.55 12.59
N MET A 59 4.23 1.87 12.51
CA MET A 59 2.93 2.41 12.92
C MET A 59 2.90 2.75 14.41
N PHE A 60 3.56 1.96 15.25
CA PHE A 60 3.72 2.24 16.66
C PHE A 60 4.52 3.54 16.89
N ASN A 61 5.65 3.70 16.21
CA ASN A 61 6.46 4.92 16.31
C ASN A 61 5.68 6.15 15.84
N MET A 62 4.96 6.05 14.72
CA MET A 62 4.07 7.11 14.23
C MET A 62 3.00 7.47 15.27
N GLY A 63 2.46 6.49 15.99
CA GLY A 63 1.51 6.72 17.08
C GLY A 63 2.12 7.40 18.30
N LEU A 64 3.41 7.20 18.59
CA LEU A 64 4.12 7.90 19.67
C LEU A 64 4.46 9.35 19.33
N GLU A 65 4.72 9.63 18.06
CA GLU A 65 5.00 10.99 17.55
C GLU A 65 3.74 11.86 17.46
N LEU A 66 2.55 11.24 17.53
CA LEU A 66 1.27 11.94 17.48
C LEU A 66 1.05 12.83 18.73
N GLU A 67 1.06 14.16 18.54
CA GLU A 67 0.80 15.10 19.63
C GLU A 67 -0.69 15.09 20.04
N ARG A 68 -0.99 14.56 21.23
CA ARG A 68 -2.35 14.46 21.77
C ARG A 68 -3.08 15.81 21.85
N LYS A 69 -2.36 16.91 22.08
CA LYS A 69 -2.95 18.25 22.22
C LYS A 69 -3.40 18.82 20.88
N GLU A 70 -2.63 18.63 19.83
CA GLU A 70 -3.03 19.02 18.47
C GLU A 70 -4.19 18.16 17.97
N LEU A 71 -4.18 16.86 18.27
CA LEU A 71 -5.29 15.97 17.95
C LEU A 71 -6.60 16.44 18.60
N GLN A 72 -6.58 16.77 19.90
CA GLN A 72 -7.77 17.26 20.62
C GLN A 72 -8.26 18.64 20.17
N ASN A 73 -7.39 19.48 19.63
CA ASN A 73 -7.79 20.78 19.11
C ASN A 73 -8.40 20.69 17.71
N GLN A 74 -7.97 19.71 16.90
CA GLN A 74 -8.33 19.61 15.49
C GLN A 74 -9.24 18.42 15.13
N TRP A 75 -9.61 17.56 16.09
CA TRP A 75 -10.37 16.33 15.81
C TRP A 75 -11.65 16.55 14.99
N LYS A 76 -12.42 17.62 15.26
CA LYS A 76 -13.65 17.91 14.51
C LYS A 76 -13.38 18.23 13.03
N SER A 77 -12.24 18.87 12.75
CA SER A 77 -11.83 19.24 11.40
C SER A 77 -11.09 18.09 10.69
N SER A 78 -10.39 17.23 11.42
CA SER A 78 -9.65 16.11 10.85
C SER A 78 -10.53 14.89 10.57
N LEU A 79 -11.58 14.67 11.35
CA LEU A 79 -12.54 13.57 11.14
C LEU A 79 -13.09 13.46 9.70
N PRO A 80 -13.67 14.53 9.11
CA PRO A 80 -14.18 14.44 7.74
C PRO A 80 -13.06 14.14 6.74
N ILE A 81 -11.86 14.70 6.94
CA ILE A 81 -10.71 14.45 6.07
C ILE A 81 -10.29 12.98 6.13
N SER A 82 -10.16 12.41 7.33
CA SER A 82 -9.83 11.00 7.54
C SER A 82 -10.88 10.08 6.91
N ILE A 83 -12.17 10.37 7.10
CA ILE A 83 -13.26 9.59 6.48
C ILE A 83 -13.21 9.72 4.96
N SER A 84 -12.95 10.92 4.42
CA SER A 84 -12.83 11.13 2.98
C SER A 84 -11.71 10.31 2.35
N THR A 85 -10.57 10.11 3.04
CA THR A 85 -9.49 9.25 2.51
C THR A 85 -9.89 7.78 2.35
N ILE A 86 -10.92 7.31 3.04
CA ILE A 86 -11.47 5.96 2.89
C ILE A 86 -12.62 5.97 1.90
N VAL A 87 -13.58 6.89 2.07
CA VAL A 87 -14.81 6.95 1.27
C VAL A 87 -14.49 7.26 -0.20
N ILE A 88 -13.54 8.13 -0.49
CA ILE A 88 -13.23 8.53 -1.87
C ILE A 88 -12.67 7.35 -2.68
N PRO A 89 -11.58 6.67 -2.27
CA PRO A 89 -11.06 5.52 -3.02
C PRO A 89 -12.08 4.39 -3.16
N TYR A 90 -12.82 4.07 -2.08
CA TYR A 90 -13.86 3.03 -2.14
C TYR A 90 -15.00 3.41 -3.08
N ALA A 91 -15.48 4.65 -3.04
CA ALA A 91 -16.53 5.11 -3.96
C ALA A 91 -16.04 5.11 -5.41
N THR A 92 -14.80 5.51 -5.66
CA THR A 92 -14.18 5.46 -6.98
C THR A 92 -14.03 4.02 -7.46
N GLY A 93 -13.51 3.10 -6.64
CA GLY A 93 -13.37 1.68 -6.99
C GLY A 93 -14.73 1.01 -7.24
N ALA A 94 -15.76 1.34 -6.46
CA ALA A 94 -17.12 0.87 -6.70
C ALA A 94 -17.69 1.41 -8.03
N ALA A 95 -17.49 2.70 -8.33
CA ALA A 95 -17.92 3.30 -9.60
C ALA A 95 -17.21 2.64 -10.80
N PHE A 96 -15.91 2.37 -10.70
CA PHE A 96 -15.18 1.58 -11.70
C PHE A 96 -15.71 0.16 -11.79
N GLY A 97 -16.04 -0.49 -10.68
CA GLY A 97 -16.66 -1.82 -10.65
C GLY A 97 -17.98 -1.87 -11.41
N PHE A 98 -18.84 -0.85 -11.24
CA PHE A 98 -20.08 -0.72 -12.03
C PHE A 98 -19.79 -0.56 -13.53
N TYR A 99 -18.87 0.33 -13.88
CA TYR A 99 -18.49 0.58 -15.28
C TYR A 99 -17.91 -0.68 -15.95
N LEU A 100 -17.03 -1.39 -15.26
CA LEU A 100 -16.43 -2.63 -15.75
C LEU A 100 -17.46 -3.76 -15.85
N TYR A 101 -18.40 -3.84 -14.91
CA TYR A 101 -19.49 -4.82 -14.99
C TYR A 101 -20.37 -4.60 -16.22
N ASP A 102 -20.73 -3.35 -16.52
CA ASP A 102 -21.56 -3.02 -17.67
C ASP A 102 -20.84 -3.29 -19.00
N ILE A 103 -19.51 -3.06 -19.07
CA ILE A 103 -18.69 -3.42 -20.24
C ILE A 103 -18.59 -4.94 -20.38
N ASN A 104 -18.31 -5.67 -19.30
CA ASN A 104 -18.15 -7.11 -19.34
C ASN A 104 -19.46 -7.81 -19.73
N ASN A 105 -20.60 -7.33 -19.23
CA ASN A 105 -21.92 -7.81 -19.61
C ASN A 105 -22.21 -7.62 -21.11
N GLN A 106 -21.79 -6.50 -21.71
CA GLN A 106 -21.90 -6.28 -23.16
C GLN A 106 -21.01 -7.20 -23.99
N ASN A 107 -19.84 -7.58 -23.45
CA ASN A 107 -18.90 -8.49 -24.09
C ASN A 107 -19.23 -9.99 -23.87
N GLY A 108 -20.37 -10.31 -23.25
CA GLY A 108 -20.82 -11.68 -23.02
C GLY A 108 -20.18 -12.38 -21.81
N PHE A 109 -19.45 -11.65 -20.96
CA PHE A 109 -18.89 -12.16 -19.71
C PHE A 109 -19.67 -11.59 -18.52
N THR A 110 -20.55 -12.39 -17.93
CA THR A 110 -21.33 -12.00 -16.75
C THR A 110 -20.74 -12.64 -15.49
N PRO A 111 -20.17 -11.84 -14.57
CA PRO A 111 -19.82 -12.32 -13.24
C PRO A 111 -21.07 -12.90 -12.53
N PRO A 112 -20.96 -14.04 -11.81
CA PRO A 112 -22.11 -14.69 -11.17
C PRO A 112 -22.80 -13.83 -10.09
N ASP A 113 -22.03 -12.97 -9.41
CA ASP A 113 -22.54 -12.05 -8.39
C ASP A 113 -22.01 -10.63 -8.65
N ARG A 114 -22.95 -9.76 -9.05
CA ARG A 114 -22.70 -8.34 -9.31
C ARG A 114 -22.19 -7.61 -8.08
N VAL A 115 -22.73 -7.92 -6.90
CA VAL A 115 -22.36 -7.23 -5.65
C VAL A 115 -20.96 -7.63 -5.24
N ALA A 116 -20.62 -8.92 -5.30
CA ALA A 116 -19.27 -9.41 -5.00
C ALA A 116 -18.22 -8.81 -5.95
N PHE A 117 -18.51 -8.74 -7.25
CA PHE A 117 -17.58 -8.17 -8.24
C PHE A 117 -17.30 -6.68 -7.99
N ILE A 118 -18.33 -5.89 -7.71
CA ILE A 118 -18.19 -4.45 -7.45
C ILE A 118 -17.46 -4.20 -6.14
N LEU A 119 -17.77 -4.95 -5.08
CA LEU A 119 -17.09 -4.81 -3.79
C LEU A 119 -15.61 -5.22 -3.86
N PHE A 120 -15.30 -6.31 -4.57
CA PHE A 120 -13.92 -6.73 -4.82
C PHE A 120 -13.11 -5.67 -5.60
N THR A 121 -13.75 -4.99 -6.55
CA THR A 121 -13.09 -3.90 -7.31
C THR A 121 -12.93 -2.63 -6.46
N ALA A 122 -13.75 -2.47 -5.43
CA ALA A 122 -13.71 -1.32 -4.53
C ALA A 122 -12.68 -1.45 -3.40
N SER A 123 -12.24 -2.68 -3.07
CA SER A 123 -11.26 -3.02 -2.04
C SER A 123 -9.84 -3.14 -2.58
#